data_AF-A0A482V9H0-F1
#
_entry.id   AF-A0A482V9H0-F1
#
_cell.length_a   1.000
_cell.length_b   1.000
_cell.length_c   1.000
_cell.angle_alpha   90.00
_cell.angle_beta   90.00
_cell.angle_gamma   90.00
#
_symmetry.space_group_name_H-M   'P 1'
#
loop_
_entity.id
_entity.type
_entity.pdbx_description
1 polymer ?
#
loop_
_entity_poly.entity_id
_entity_poly.type
_entity_poly.pdbx_seq_one_letter_code
_entity_poly.pdbx_strand_id
1 'polypeptide(L)'
;MKRPLFTLFVAVAAAIAFTAAASSSNDIIKTFTDRKVQAFNHLVVDKNTGRVYIGAVNRLYQLSPDLDLVISEKTGPEMDSDDCSVLECTSAFSKKLTDNVNKALVIDYTTTRLISCGSLFQGICSVRNLDNISEGAREVREAVVANNATASTVAFIAPGPPNPPVSQVMYVGVTFTLGSPYRSEVPAVSSRSLDKDKMFTIAQTAVTTGTRMFVNSLARERYPITYVYGFASEGFSYFLTTQMRHTGSNQFISKLVRVCHDDENYYSYTEIPMDCISEAQGGRKYNLVQAAYVGKAGSDLASDLGITAQDDVLFGVFSEGDPAIANKPSDLSALCVYPLKAIRRKFMQNIKHCFSGKGQRGLDFISPSLQCVPTVSIYITYTYLRFAHPYGGEAALPLPVLIGRRRDLAMLDPD
;
A
#
# COMPACT_ATOMS: atom_id res chain seq x y z
N MET A 1 -28.35 -51.14 -65.77
CA MET A 1 -28.42 -52.16 -64.71
C MET A 1 -27.43 -51.77 -63.62
N LYS A 2 -27.88 -51.72 -62.35
CA LYS A 2 -27.18 -51.30 -61.10
C LYS A 2 -27.02 -49.79 -60.84
N ARG A 3 -27.94 -49.26 -60.02
CA ARG A 3 -27.74 -48.10 -59.12
C ARG A 3 -27.02 -48.58 -57.84
N PRO A 4 -26.18 -47.73 -57.23
CA PRO A 4 -26.39 -47.37 -55.81
C PRO A 4 -26.18 -45.85 -55.60
N LEU A 5 -27.12 -45.14 -54.99
CA LEU A 5 -27.24 -44.90 -53.53
C LEU A 5 -26.07 -44.05 -52.97
N PHE A 6 -26.14 -42.73 -53.19
CA PHE A 6 -25.35 -41.75 -52.44
C PHE A 6 -26.25 -41.17 -51.33
N THR A 7 -25.93 -41.53 -50.10
CA THR A 7 -26.52 -41.00 -48.86
C THR A 7 -26.09 -39.55 -48.66
N LEU A 8 -27.08 -38.65 -48.57
CA LEU A 8 -26.91 -37.24 -48.25
C LEU A 8 -26.92 -37.09 -46.72
N PHE A 9 -25.77 -36.84 -46.09
CA PHE A 9 -25.69 -36.41 -44.69
C PHE A 9 -25.84 -34.89 -44.65
N VAL A 10 -27.00 -34.41 -44.17
CA VAL A 10 -27.22 -33.00 -43.84
C VAL A 10 -26.69 -32.76 -42.43
N ALA A 11 -25.57 -32.04 -42.31
CA ALA A 11 -25.08 -31.56 -41.03
C ALA A 11 -25.80 -30.26 -40.68
N VAL A 12 -26.69 -30.31 -39.68
CA VAL A 12 -27.34 -29.12 -39.10
C VAL A 12 -26.38 -28.50 -38.10
N ALA A 13 -25.77 -27.37 -38.45
CA ALA A 13 -25.00 -26.55 -37.51
C ALA A 13 -25.96 -25.69 -36.68
N ALA A 14 -26.22 -26.07 -35.44
CA ALA A 14 -26.95 -25.25 -34.48
C ALA A 14 -26.02 -24.15 -33.94
N ALA A 15 -26.21 -22.92 -34.40
CA ALA A 15 -25.57 -21.74 -33.83
C ALA A 15 -26.24 -21.40 -32.49
N ILE A 16 -25.59 -21.73 -31.38
CA ILE A 16 -26.01 -21.29 -30.04
C ILE A 16 -25.55 -19.82 -29.89
N ALA A 17 -26.46 -18.90 -30.11
CA ALA A 17 -26.26 -17.49 -29.78
C ALA A 17 -26.36 -17.33 -28.25
N PHE A 18 -25.23 -17.11 -27.58
CA PHE A 18 -25.20 -16.64 -26.19
C PHE A 18 -25.66 -15.17 -26.20
N THR A 19 -26.94 -14.95 -25.94
CA THR A 19 -27.44 -13.62 -25.56
C THR A 19 -26.95 -13.33 -24.14
N ALA A 20 -25.93 -12.48 -24.02
CA ALA A 20 -25.57 -11.88 -22.75
C ALA A 20 -26.76 -11.04 -22.26
N ALA A 21 -27.50 -11.58 -21.30
CA ALA A 21 -28.52 -10.82 -20.59
C ALA A 21 -27.82 -9.66 -19.89
N ALA A 22 -28.15 -8.43 -20.29
CA ALA A 22 -27.75 -7.24 -19.56
C ALA A 22 -28.46 -7.29 -18.19
N SER A 23 -27.71 -7.62 -17.14
CA SER A 23 -28.19 -7.53 -15.76
C SER A 23 -28.51 -6.07 -15.46
N SER A 24 -29.79 -5.76 -15.25
CA SER A 24 -30.23 -4.50 -14.65
C SER A 24 -29.94 -4.57 -13.15
N SER A 25 -29.01 -3.77 -12.67
CA SER A 25 -28.53 -3.73 -11.29
C SER A 25 -29.66 -3.39 -10.29
N ASN A 26 -30.27 -4.42 -9.71
CA ASN A 26 -30.98 -4.36 -8.43
C ASN A 26 -30.08 -4.84 -7.26
N ASP A 27 -28.77 -4.92 -7.47
CA ASP A 27 -27.80 -5.49 -6.51
C ASP A 27 -27.35 -4.52 -5.40
N ILE A 28 -27.83 -3.27 -5.40
CA ILE A 28 -27.49 -2.31 -4.35
C ILE A 28 -28.47 -2.46 -3.18
N ILE A 29 -28.05 -3.20 -2.15
CA ILE A 29 -28.86 -3.47 -0.95
C ILE A 29 -29.01 -2.21 -0.08
N LYS A 30 -27.92 -1.46 0.12
CA LYS A 30 -27.92 -0.19 0.86
C LYS A 30 -26.80 0.73 0.40
N THR A 31 -26.97 2.02 0.64
CA THR A 31 -25.96 3.05 0.30
C THR A 31 -26.00 4.18 1.31
N PHE A 32 -24.82 4.62 1.74
CA PHE A 32 -24.66 5.86 2.47
C PHE A 32 -24.15 6.98 1.54
N THR A 33 -24.78 8.15 1.58
CA THR A 33 -24.36 9.32 0.81
C THR A 33 -24.43 10.58 1.67
N ASP A 34 -23.41 11.44 1.57
CA ASP A 34 -23.49 12.82 2.06
C ASP A 34 -23.13 13.79 0.93
N ARG A 35 -24.14 14.53 0.44
CA ARG A 35 -23.99 15.50 -0.65
C ARG A 35 -23.18 16.74 -0.26
N LYS A 36 -22.95 16.97 1.03
CA LYS A 36 -22.16 18.11 1.54
C LYS A 36 -20.67 17.83 1.56
N VAL A 37 -20.27 16.56 1.41
CA VAL A 37 -18.86 16.16 1.38
C VAL A 37 -18.36 16.09 -0.06
N GLN A 38 -17.16 16.63 -0.25
CA GLN A 38 -16.50 16.64 -1.55
C GLN A 38 -16.09 15.23 -2.00
N ALA A 39 -15.45 14.45 -1.13
CA ALA A 39 -14.99 13.11 -1.43
C ALA A 39 -14.80 12.26 -0.16
N PHE A 40 -15.05 10.95 -0.29
CA PHE A 40 -14.60 9.94 0.67
C PHE A 40 -13.18 9.48 0.30
N ASN A 41 -12.33 9.27 1.30
CA ASN A 41 -10.92 8.95 1.09
C ASN A 41 -10.58 7.52 1.55
N HIS A 42 -11.03 7.13 2.74
CA HIS A 42 -10.72 5.83 3.33
C HIS A 42 -11.97 5.23 3.97
N LEU A 43 -12.02 3.90 3.98
CA LEU A 43 -13.05 3.11 4.63
C LEU A 43 -12.37 1.98 5.40
N VAL A 44 -12.76 1.77 6.65
CA VAL A 44 -12.38 0.62 7.44
C VAL A 44 -13.61 0.02 8.10
N VAL A 45 -13.66 -1.31 8.16
CA VAL A 45 -14.72 -2.04 8.85
C VAL A 45 -14.11 -2.70 10.08
N ASP A 46 -14.76 -2.50 11.23
CA ASP A 46 -14.40 -3.21 12.43
C ASP A 46 -14.80 -4.68 12.31
N LYS A 47 -13.81 -5.57 12.24
CA LYS A 47 -13.99 -7.02 12.16
C LYS A 47 -14.78 -7.62 13.33
N ASN A 48 -14.81 -6.98 14.50
CA ASN A 48 -15.50 -7.50 15.68
C ASN A 48 -16.98 -7.11 15.73
N THR A 49 -17.30 -5.87 15.33
CA THR A 49 -18.65 -5.29 15.48
C THR A 49 -19.40 -5.08 14.16
N GLY A 50 -18.70 -5.14 13.03
CA GLY A 50 -19.22 -4.80 11.71
C GLY A 50 -19.43 -3.29 11.49
N ARG A 51 -19.11 -2.43 12.47
CA ARG A 51 -19.23 -0.97 12.31
C ARG A 51 -18.30 -0.49 11.20
N VAL A 52 -18.78 0.49 10.43
CA VAL A 52 -18.03 1.06 9.30
C VAL A 52 -17.59 2.48 9.66
N TYR A 53 -16.31 2.77 9.47
CA TYR A 53 -15.75 4.10 9.65
C TYR A 53 -15.28 4.64 8.30
N ILE A 54 -15.67 5.88 7.98
CA ILE A 54 -15.35 6.53 6.71
C ILE A 54 -14.61 7.83 6.99
N GLY A 55 -13.39 7.93 6.49
CA GLY A 55 -12.60 9.15 6.48
C GLY A 55 -12.84 9.92 5.18
N ALA A 56 -13.17 11.20 5.29
CA ALA A 56 -13.55 12.03 4.17
C ALA A 56 -12.90 13.43 4.25
N VAL A 57 -13.08 14.22 3.21
CA VAL A 57 -12.69 15.63 3.24
C VAL A 57 -13.55 16.36 4.27
N ASN A 58 -12.91 16.97 5.26
CA ASN A 58 -13.50 17.74 6.36
C ASN A 58 -14.45 16.97 7.30
N ARG A 59 -14.57 15.64 7.14
CA ARG A 59 -15.47 14.82 7.96
C ARG A 59 -14.92 13.44 8.27
N LEU A 60 -15.38 12.90 9.40
CA LEU A 60 -15.20 11.51 9.81
C LEU A 60 -16.56 10.94 10.20
N TYR A 61 -16.87 9.73 9.72
CA TYR A 61 -18.15 9.07 9.97
C TYR A 61 -17.97 7.76 10.71
N GLN A 62 -18.96 7.45 11.54
CA GLN A 62 -19.21 6.13 12.10
C GLN A 62 -20.61 5.70 11.69
N LEU A 63 -20.70 4.54 11.06
CA LEU A 63 -21.93 3.94 10.57
C LEU A 63 -22.19 2.60 11.26
N SER A 64 -23.45 2.19 11.25
CA SER A 64 -23.84 0.82 11.58
C SER A 64 -23.34 -0.17 10.51
N PRO A 65 -23.37 -1.49 10.77
CA PRO A 65 -23.12 -2.50 9.74
C PRO A 65 -24.04 -2.36 8.52
N ASP A 66 -25.26 -1.84 8.72
CA ASP A 66 -26.23 -1.57 7.66
C ASP A 66 -26.05 -0.17 7.02
N LEU A 67 -24.86 0.43 7.12
CA LEU A 67 -24.52 1.75 6.56
C LEU A 67 -25.42 2.91 7.04
N ASP A 68 -26.13 2.75 8.16
CA ASP A 68 -26.92 3.84 8.74
C ASP A 68 -25.99 4.76 9.52
N LEU A 69 -26.17 6.07 9.35
CA LEU A 69 -25.35 7.07 10.03
C LEU A 69 -25.58 7.04 11.54
N VAL A 70 -24.51 6.79 12.30
CA VAL A 70 -24.53 6.85 13.77
C VAL A 70 -23.96 8.17 14.25
N ILE A 71 -22.72 8.50 13.84
CA ILE A 71 -22.02 9.75 14.22
C ILE A 71 -21.34 10.37 13.00
N SER A 72 -21.36 11.71 12.94
CA SER A 72 -20.61 12.52 11.97
C SER A 72 -19.82 13.60 12.70
N GLU A 73 -18.50 13.52 12.59
CA GLU A 73 -17.55 14.47 13.17
C GLU A 73 -17.01 15.41 12.11
N LYS A 74 -16.96 16.71 12.43
CA LYS A 74 -16.31 17.72 11.57
C LYS A 74 -14.81 17.74 11.87
N THR A 75 -13.98 17.58 10.83
CA THR A 75 -12.50 17.60 10.94
C THR A 75 -11.87 18.81 10.25
N GLY A 76 -12.66 19.63 9.56
CA GLY A 76 -12.22 20.84 8.89
C GLY A 76 -13.38 21.56 8.18
N PRO A 77 -13.12 22.59 7.37
CA PRO A 77 -11.80 23.20 7.15
C PRO A 77 -11.34 24.02 8.37
N GLU A 78 -10.04 24.29 8.44
CA GLU A 78 -9.40 25.11 9.49
C GLU A 78 -8.42 26.12 8.88
N MET A 79 -8.01 27.12 9.66
CA MET A 79 -7.01 28.11 9.22
C MET A 79 -5.59 27.52 9.34
N ASP A 80 -4.97 27.23 8.20
CA ASP A 80 -3.66 26.57 8.13
C ASP A 80 -2.73 27.22 7.09
N SER A 81 -1.44 26.93 7.19
CA SER A 81 -0.42 27.30 6.20
C SER A 81 0.71 26.27 6.18
N ASP A 82 1.16 25.90 4.99
CA ASP A 82 2.31 25.01 4.80
C ASP A 82 3.62 25.59 5.38
N ASP A 83 3.71 26.92 5.52
CA ASP A 83 4.84 27.62 6.14
C ASP A 83 4.86 27.52 7.68
N CYS A 84 3.80 26.95 8.28
CA CYS A 84 3.69 26.81 9.72
C CYS A 84 4.01 25.39 10.18
N SER A 85 4.68 25.28 11.33
CA SER A 85 4.92 23.99 11.98
C SER A 85 3.70 23.52 12.75
N VAL A 86 3.76 22.29 13.28
CA VAL A 86 2.70 21.72 14.13
C VAL A 86 2.53 22.46 15.47
N LEU A 87 3.60 23.10 15.97
CA LEU A 87 3.62 23.75 17.29
C LEU A 87 3.56 25.26 17.21
N GLU A 88 4.27 25.83 16.24
CA GLU A 88 4.51 27.26 16.10
C GLU A 88 4.11 27.75 14.71
N CYS A 89 3.41 28.86 14.68
CA CYS A 89 3.05 29.57 13.47
C CYS A 89 3.15 31.06 13.76
N THR A 90 4.15 31.71 13.16
CA THR A 90 4.35 33.15 13.34
C THR A 90 3.20 33.93 12.73
N SER A 91 2.88 35.11 13.27
CA SER A 91 1.86 36.01 12.70
C SER A 91 2.24 36.57 11.33
N ALA A 92 3.50 36.40 10.90
CA ALA A 92 3.98 36.82 9.60
C ALA A 92 3.48 35.90 8.47
N PHE A 93 3.13 34.65 8.77
CA PHE A 93 2.61 33.72 7.76
C PHE A 93 1.10 33.88 7.60
N SER A 94 0.66 34.02 6.35
CA SER A 94 -0.76 34.12 6.03
C SER A 94 -1.41 32.74 6.06
N LYS A 95 -2.23 32.50 7.08
CA LYS A 95 -3.10 31.32 7.15
C LYS A 95 -4.28 31.48 6.20
N LYS A 96 -4.69 30.37 5.58
CA LYS A 96 -5.87 30.29 4.72
C LYS A 96 -6.79 29.18 5.20
N LEU A 97 -8.08 29.35 4.95
CA LEU A 97 -9.05 28.29 5.21
C LEU A 97 -8.76 27.12 4.28
N THR A 98 -8.31 26.01 4.86
CA THR A 98 -7.79 24.86 4.13
C THR A 98 -8.57 23.61 4.52
N ASP A 99 -8.87 22.78 3.53
CA ASP A 99 -9.60 21.53 3.73
C ASP A 99 -8.72 20.47 4.40
N ASN A 100 -9.33 19.67 5.27
CA ASN A 100 -8.71 18.51 5.89
C ASN A 100 -9.03 17.24 5.12
N VAL A 101 -8.09 16.76 4.31
CA VAL A 101 -8.22 15.50 3.58
C VAL A 101 -7.78 14.36 4.49
N ASN A 102 -8.63 13.35 4.69
CA ASN A 102 -8.25 12.17 5.46
C ASN A 102 -7.18 11.36 4.68
N LYS A 103 -6.02 11.14 5.30
CA LYS A 103 -4.85 10.49 4.70
C LYS A 103 -4.58 9.09 5.21
N ALA A 104 -5.09 8.77 6.40
CA ALA A 104 -5.03 7.45 6.98
C ALA A 104 -6.19 7.26 7.96
N LEU A 105 -6.71 6.03 8.01
CA LEU A 105 -7.74 5.61 8.93
C LEU A 105 -7.45 4.17 9.33
N VAL A 106 -7.13 3.93 10.61
CA VAL A 106 -6.68 2.62 11.10
C VAL A 106 -7.30 2.33 12.45
N ILE A 107 -7.72 1.08 12.67
CA ILE A 107 -8.24 0.61 13.95
C ILE A 107 -7.11 -0.07 14.72
N ASP A 108 -6.87 0.39 15.94
CA ASP A 108 -6.00 -0.31 16.89
C ASP A 108 -6.84 -1.20 17.79
N TYR A 109 -6.82 -2.49 17.48
CA TYR A 109 -7.55 -3.53 18.21
C TYR A 109 -7.02 -3.78 19.61
N THR A 110 -5.75 -3.48 19.89
CA THR A 110 -5.15 -3.78 21.21
C THR A 110 -5.67 -2.87 22.31
N THR A 111 -6.02 -1.64 21.96
CA THR A 111 -6.50 -0.61 22.89
C THR A 111 -7.84 -0.01 22.47
N THR A 112 -8.55 -0.69 21.56
CA THR A 112 -9.92 -0.36 21.10
C THR A 112 -10.08 1.12 20.76
N ARG A 113 -9.28 1.61 19.81
CA ARG A 113 -9.29 3.03 19.41
C ARG A 113 -9.18 3.19 17.90
N LEU A 114 -9.74 4.28 17.40
CA LEU A 114 -9.64 4.67 16.00
C LEU A 114 -8.55 5.74 15.85
N ILE A 115 -7.64 5.54 14.90
CA ILE A 115 -6.61 6.50 14.53
C ILE A 115 -7.00 7.10 13.19
N SER A 116 -7.15 8.42 13.14
CA SER A 116 -7.48 9.17 11.92
C SER A 116 -6.47 10.29 11.72
N CYS A 117 -5.81 10.29 10.56
CA CYS A 117 -4.83 11.31 10.19
C CYS A 117 -5.34 12.19 9.05
N GLY A 118 -5.10 13.49 9.19
CA GLY A 118 -5.54 14.52 8.25
C GLY A 118 -4.37 15.16 7.51
N SER A 119 -4.65 15.96 6.49
CA SER A 119 -3.63 16.73 5.76
C SER A 119 -3.22 18.01 6.47
N LEU A 120 -4.08 18.56 7.34
CA LEU A 120 -3.81 19.81 8.05
C LEU A 120 -2.63 19.70 9.01
N PHE A 121 -2.04 20.85 9.32
CA PHE A 121 -1.01 21.06 10.33
C PHE A 121 0.20 20.16 10.10
N GLN A 122 0.74 20.13 8.87
CA GLN A 122 1.84 19.25 8.46
C GLN A 122 1.53 17.74 8.49
N GLY A 123 0.26 17.36 8.55
CA GLY A 123 -0.18 15.98 8.49
C GLY A 123 -0.21 15.30 9.86
N ILE A 124 -0.99 15.84 10.80
CA ILE A 124 -1.15 15.26 12.15
C ILE A 124 -2.17 14.12 12.20
N CYS A 125 -2.10 13.35 13.28
CA CYS A 125 -3.05 12.28 13.59
C CYS A 125 -3.82 12.57 14.88
N SER A 126 -5.06 12.08 14.91
CA SER A 126 -5.95 12.10 16.08
C SER A 126 -6.26 10.68 16.51
N VAL A 127 -6.35 10.47 17.83
CA VAL A 127 -6.78 9.22 18.45
C VAL A 127 -8.17 9.42 19.02
N ARG A 128 -9.11 8.52 18.68
CA ARG A 128 -10.52 8.60 19.08
C ARG A 128 -10.97 7.28 19.69
N ASN A 129 -11.98 7.35 20.56
CA ASN A 129 -12.66 6.15 21.05
C ASN A 129 -13.29 5.41 19.86
N LEU A 130 -13.11 4.09 19.79
CA LEU A 130 -13.68 3.26 18.73
C LEU A 130 -15.21 3.16 18.85
N ASP A 131 -15.74 3.13 20.07
CA ASP A 131 -17.18 3.00 20.30
C ASP A 131 -17.96 4.26 19.96
N ASN A 132 -17.38 5.42 20.26
CA ASN A 132 -17.98 6.71 19.99
C ASN A 132 -16.91 7.69 19.51
N ILE A 133 -16.84 7.91 18.20
CA ILE A 133 -15.81 8.77 17.60
C ILE A 133 -15.92 10.26 17.98
N SER A 134 -17.03 10.70 18.59
CA SER A 134 -17.18 12.08 19.09
C SER A 134 -16.56 12.28 20.47
N GLU A 135 -16.21 11.21 21.18
CA GLU A 135 -15.65 11.28 22.53
C GLU A 135 -14.12 11.42 22.51
N GLY A 136 -13.62 12.52 23.08
CA GLY A 136 -12.24 12.62 23.55
C GLY A 136 -11.18 12.49 22.46
N ALA A 137 -11.37 13.14 21.31
CA ALA A 137 -10.36 13.19 20.26
C ALA A 137 -9.06 13.81 20.80
N ARG A 138 -8.00 12.99 20.89
CA ARG A 138 -6.67 13.45 21.29
C ARG A 138 -5.83 13.68 20.04
N GLU A 139 -5.65 14.94 19.67
CA GLU A 139 -4.70 15.32 18.64
C GLU A 139 -3.27 15.18 19.15
N VAL A 140 -2.41 14.59 18.32
CA VAL A 140 -1.00 14.42 18.63
C VAL A 140 -0.22 15.36 17.73
N ARG A 141 0.55 16.25 18.35
CA ARG A 141 1.31 17.30 17.66
C ARG A 141 2.61 16.76 17.08
N GLU A 142 2.49 15.80 16.16
CA GLU A 142 3.57 15.13 15.46
C GLU A 142 3.22 15.07 13.97
N ALA A 143 4.16 15.42 13.08
CA ALA A 143 3.96 15.31 11.64
C ALA A 143 4.15 13.85 11.19
N VAL A 144 3.04 13.20 10.82
CA VAL A 144 2.99 11.76 10.54
C VAL A 144 2.75 11.45 9.08
N VAL A 145 1.79 12.13 8.45
CA VAL A 145 1.29 11.81 7.10
C VAL A 145 1.62 12.91 6.08
N ALA A 146 1.23 12.73 4.83
CA ALA A 146 1.39 13.77 3.81
C ALA A 146 0.40 14.93 4.04
N ASN A 147 0.89 16.17 4.06
CA ASN A 147 0.08 17.38 4.22
C ASN A 147 -0.63 17.85 2.93
N ASN A 148 -0.59 17.04 1.87
CA ASN A 148 -1.15 17.38 0.57
C ASN A 148 -2.34 16.48 0.23
N ALA A 149 -3.34 17.03 -0.46
CA ALA A 149 -4.54 16.31 -0.86
C ALA A 149 -4.25 15.04 -1.70
N THR A 150 -3.32 15.13 -2.65
CA THR A 150 -3.04 14.08 -3.64
C THR A 150 -1.85 13.18 -3.30
N ALA A 151 -0.88 13.68 -2.51
CA ALA A 151 0.29 12.88 -2.13
C ALA A 151 -0.12 11.66 -1.30
N SER A 152 0.38 10.48 -1.65
CA SER A 152 -0.10 9.24 -1.05
C SER A 152 0.41 9.05 0.38
N THR A 153 -0.36 8.32 1.18
CA THR A 153 0.02 7.85 2.50
C THR A 153 -0.60 6.47 2.68
N VAL A 154 0.18 5.54 3.21
CA VAL A 154 -0.30 4.21 3.61
C VAL A 154 0.06 4.02 5.08
N ALA A 155 -0.90 3.60 5.90
CA ALA A 155 -0.68 3.28 7.29
C ALA A 155 -1.40 1.98 7.67
N PHE A 156 -0.72 1.13 8.44
CA PHE A 156 -1.29 -0.08 9.02
C PHE A 156 -0.60 -0.43 10.34
N ILE A 157 -1.28 -1.19 11.19
CA ILE A 157 -0.75 -1.64 12.48
C ILE A 157 -0.31 -3.09 12.37
N ALA A 158 0.89 -3.37 12.87
CA ALA A 158 1.47 -4.70 12.89
C ALA A 158 2.47 -4.84 14.05
N PRO A 159 2.90 -6.06 14.39
CA PRO A 159 3.92 -6.24 15.41
C PRO A 159 5.22 -5.52 15.03
N GLY A 160 5.92 -4.96 16.00
CA GLY A 160 7.20 -4.29 15.77
C GLY A 160 7.92 -3.94 17.07
N PRO A 161 9.07 -3.23 17.00
CA PRO A 161 9.89 -2.89 18.16
C PRO A 161 9.13 -2.06 19.20
N PRO A 162 9.48 -2.12 20.50
CA PRO A 162 10.70 -2.74 21.06
C PRO A 162 10.64 -4.26 21.27
N ASN A 163 9.45 -4.85 21.45
CA ASN A 163 9.29 -6.24 21.88
C ASN A 163 8.25 -7.01 21.02
N PRO A 164 8.47 -7.19 19.72
CA PRO A 164 7.59 -7.98 18.87
C PRO A 164 7.61 -9.47 19.28
N PRO A 165 6.51 -10.22 19.10
CA PRO A 165 5.24 -9.80 18.52
C PRO A 165 4.28 -9.14 19.52
N VAL A 166 4.71 -8.93 20.77
CA VAL A 166 3.87 -8.40 21.86
C VAL A 166 3.55 -6.93 21.64
N SER A 167 4.54 -6.11 21.31
CA SER A 167 4.33 -4.71 20.95
C SER A 167 3.83 -4.57 19.51
N GLN A 168 2.87 -3.66 19.33
CA GLN A 168 2.37 -3.23 18.02
C GLN A 168 2.86 -1.83 17.73
N VAL A 169 3.16 -1.55 16.46
CA VAL A 169 3.55 -0.24 15.96
C VAL A 169 2.72 0.11 14.73
N MET A 170 2.63 1.40 14.43
CA MET A 170 2.03 1.87 13.19
C MET A 170 3.11 2.04 12.14
N TYR A 171 3.07 1.22 11.09
CA TYR A 171 3.93 1.36 9.92
C TYR A 171 3.31 2.41 8.99
N VAL A 172 4.10 3.41 8.59
CA VAL A 172 3.64 4.53 7.76
C VAL A 172 4.58 4.74 6.58
N GLY A 173 4.02 4.75 5.37
CA GLY A 173 4.68 5.15 4.13
C GLY A 173 4.11 6.48 3.64
N VAL A 174 4.96 7.47 3.38
CA VAL A 174 4.55 8.86 3.08
C VAL A 174 5.26 9.36 1.83
N THR A 175 4.48 9.85 0.86
CA THR A 175 5.05 10.59 -0.27
C THR A 175 5.54 11.96 0.18
N PHE A 176 6.75 12.33 -0.22
CA PHE A 176 7.28 13.66 0.05
C PHE A 176 6.46 14.74 -0.67
N THR A 177 6.21 15.84 0.02
CA THR A 177 5.46 17.00 -0.48
C THR A 177 6.38 18.22 -0.51
N LEU A 178 6.23 19.03 -1.55
CA LEU A 178 6.95 20.30 -1.71
C LEU A 178 6.19 21.42 -1.01
N GLY A 179 6.86 22.54 -0.78
CA GLY A 179 6.23 23.77 -0.29
C GLY A 179 6.29 23.98 1.22
N SER A 180 6.98 23.12 1.97
CA SER A 180 7.21 23.34 3.39
C SER A 180 8.56 22.80 3.86
N PRO A 181 9.32 23.57 4.67
CA PRO A 181 10.62 23.14 5.19
C PRO A 181 10.49 21.96 6.16
N TYR A 182 9.36 21.83 6.85
CA TYR A 182 9.11 20.80 7.87
C TYR A 182 8.92 19.40 7.28
N ARG A 183 8.62 19.31 5.98
CA ARG A 183 8.45 18.01 5.28
C ARG A 183 9.72 17.19 5.23
N SER A 184 10.87 17.81 5.45
CA SER A 184 12.15 17.11 5.50
C SER A 184 12.32 16.21 6.72
N GLU A 185 11.54 16.44 7.78
CA GLU A 185 11.57 15.67 9.03
C GLU A 185 10.70 14.42 8.97
N VAL A 186 9.74 14.37 8.04
CA VAL A 186 8.84 13.23 7.87
C VAL A 186 9.54 12.13 7.05
N PRO A 187 9.76 10.93 7.62
CA PRO A 187 10.37 9.82 6.89
C PRO A 187 9.50 9.34 5.73
N ALA A 188 10.14 8.75 4.72
CA ALA A 188 9.43 8.11 3.61
C ALA A 188 8.76 6.81 4.06
N VAL A 189 9.45 6.01 4.88
CA VAL A 189 8.89 4.83 5.57
C VAL A 189 9.32 4.87 7.03
N SER A 190 8.40 4.60 7.96
CA SER A 190 8.71 4.57 9.39
C SER A 190 7.82 3.63 10.18
N SER A 191 8.32 3.17 11.34
CA SER A 191 7.52 2.55 12.38
C SER A 191 7.35 3.54 13.52
N ARG A 192 6.11 3.78 13.90
CA ARG A 192 5.74 4.78 14.91
C ARG A 192 5.09 4.11 16.12
N SER A 193 5.47 4.55 17.32
CA SER A 193 4.96 3.99 18.57
C SER A 193 3.47 4.29 18.74
N LEU A 194 2.78 3.33 19.34
CA LEU A 194 1.38 3.39 19.72
C LEU A 194 1.22 3.55 21.25
N ASP A 195 2.32 3.73 21.97
CA ASP A 195 2.31 3.93 23.41
C ASP A 195 1.73 5.30 23.78
N LYS A 196 1.03 5.39 24.91
CA LYS A 196 0.33 6.62 25.32
C LYS A 196 1.26 7.83 25.45
N ASP A 197 2.48 7.60 25.95
CA ASP A 197 3.48 8.63 26.27
C ASP A 197 4.33 9.03 25.07
N LYS A 198 4.41 8.18 24.05
CA LYS A 198 5.25 8.35 22.85
C LYS A 198 4.43 8.20 21.56
N MET A 199 3.18 8.65 21.62
CA MET A 199 2.23 8.43 20.54
C MET A 199 2.75 8.99 19.23
N PHE A 200 2.80 8.15 18.20
CA PHE A 200 3.26 8.46 16.86
C PHE A 200 4.71 8.93 16.70
N THR A 201 5.52 8.98 17.76
CA THR A 201 6.96 9.19 17.59
C THR A 201 7.60 7.97 16.94
N ILE A 202 8.80 8.09 16.40
CA ILE A 202 9.55 6.94 15.86
C ILE A 202 9.73 5.88 16.96
N ALA A 203 9.38 4.63 16.67
CA ALA A 203 9.28 3.56 17.67
C ALA A 203 10.63 3.26 18.37
N GLN A 204 11.70 3.27 17.58
CA GLN A 204 13.08 3.14 18.05
C GLN A 204 13.97 4.15 17.34
N THR A 205 14.77 4.88 18.12
CA THR A 205 15.72 5.88 17.63
C THR A 205 17.05 5.69 18.36
N ALA A 206 18.13 5.58 17.58
CA ALA A 206 19.51 5.60 18.06
C ALA A 206 20.25 6.80 17.45
N VAL A 207 21.54 6.96 17.78
CA VAL A 207 22.34 8.13 17.36
C VAL A 207 22.40 8.28 15.84
N THR A 208 22.60 7.18 15.11
CA THR A 208 22.76 7.19 13.64
C THR A 208 21.69 6.39 12.90
N THR A 209 20.87 5.63 13.62
CA THR A 209 19.90 4.68 13.06
C THR A 209 18.55 4.80 13.77
N GLY A 210 17.57 4.07 13.27
CA GLY A 210 16.27 3.93 13.90
C GLY A 210 15.26 3.31 12.96
N THR A 211 14.02 3.24 13.41
CA THR A 211 12.91 2.63 12.65
C THR A 211 12.33 3.59 11.61
N ARG A 212 13.19 4.18 10.78
CA ARG A 212 12.83 5.23 9.81
C ARG A 212 13.79 5.23 8.62
N MET A 213 13.26 5.46 7.42
CA MET A 213 14.04 5.65 6.19
C MET A 213 13.66 6.95 5.49
N PHE A 214 14.68 7.67 5.00
CA PHE A 214 14.53 8.94 4.29
C PHE A 214 15.04 8.81 2.87
N VAL A 215 14.39 9.51 1.94
CA VAL A 215 14.97 9.79 0.64
C VAL A 215 16.02 10.90 0.81
N ASN A 216 17.18 10.72 0.19
CA ASN A 216 18.29 11.66 0.19
C ASN A 216 17.83 13.05 -0.30
N SER A 217 18.36 14.12 0.29
CA SER A 217 18.00 15.50 -0.11
C SER A 217 18.20 15.78 -1.61
N LEU A 218 19.21 15.17 -2.25
CA LEU A 218 19.48 15.34 -3.69
C LEU A 218 18.46 14.61 -4.60
N ALA A 219 17.77 13.59 -4.08
CA ALA A 219 16.82 12.78 -4.83
C ALA A 219 15.36 13.13 -4.49
N ARG A 220 15.10 13.62 -3.27
CA ARG A 220 13.76 13.72 -2.69
C ARG A 220 12.74 14.52 -3.51
N GLU A 221 13.17 15.59 -4.17
CA GLU A 221 12.28 16.42 -5.00
C GLU A 221 12.01 15.82 -6.39
N ARG A 222 12.94 14.99 -6.90
CA ARG A 222 12.89 14.43 -8.27
C ARG A 222 12.47 12.97 -8.32
N TYR A 223 12.47 12.28 -7.18
CA TYR A 223 12.15 10.87 -7.05
C TYR A 223 10.92 10.67 -6.16
N PRO A 224 9.70 10.93 -6.68
CA PRO A 224 8.48 10.70 -5.93
C PRO A 224 8.21 9.20 -5.79
N ILE A 225 7.80 8.79 -4.59
CA ILE A 225 7.38 7.43 -4.29
C ILE A 225 5.88 7.47 -3.96
N THR A 226 5.08 6.76 -4.73
CA THR A 226 3.64 6.57 -4.47
C THR A 226 3.44 5.27 -3.71
N TYR A 227 2.88 5.34 -2.51
CA TYR A 227 2.51 4.20 -1.68
C TYR A 227 1.06 3.82 -1.98
N VAL A 228 0.84 2.58 -2.42
CA VAL A 228 -0.47 2.10 -2.90
C VAL A 228 -1.15 1.22 -1.87
N TYR A 229 -0.40 0.30 -1.24
CA TYR A 229 -0.96 -0.64 -0.27
C TYR A 229 0.09 -1.07 0.74
N GLY A 230 -0.34 -1.51 1.92
CA GLY A 230 0.54 -1.97 2.99
C GLY A 230 -0.11 -3.07 3.81
N PHE A 231 0.69 -4.05 4.22
CA PHE A 231 0.23 -5.21 4.97
C PHE A 231 1.37 -5.85 5.75
N ALA A 232 1.02 -6.70 6.71
CA ALA A 232 1.97 -7.53 7.45
C ALA A 232 1.68 -9.02 7.23
N SER A 233 2.74 -9.83 7.14
CA SER A 233 2.63 -11.29 7.03
C SER A 233 3.94 -11.94 7.48
N GLU A 234 3.82 -13.00 8.28
CA GLU A 234 4.92 -13.87 8.74
C GLU A 234 6.17 -13.12 9.23
N GLY A 235 5.99 -12.13 10.12
CA GLY A 235 7.11 -11.40 10.76
C GLY A 235 7.69 -10.25 9.93
N PHE A 236 7.06 -9.89 8.82
CA PHE A 236 7.47 -8.79 7.96
C PHE A 236 6.32 -7.85 7.65
N SER A 237 6.66 -6.57 7.53
CA SER A 237 5.80 -5.51 7.03
C SER A 237 6.19 -5.13 5.61
N TYR A 238 5.19 -4.95 4.75
CA TYR A 238 5.36 -4.72 3.33
C TYR A 238 4.66 -3.44 2.89
N PHE A 239 5.26 -2.72 1.94
CA PHE A 239 4.63 -1.62 1.22
C PHE A 239 4.75 -1.85 -0.28
N LEU A 240 3.62 -1.76 -0.97
CA LEU A 240 3.56 -1.79 -2.41
C LEU A 240 3.62 -0.36 -2.94
N THR A 241 4.61 -0.07 -3.79
CA THR A 241 4.91 1.28 -4.25
C THR A 241 5.01 1.36 -5.76
N THR A 242 4.70 2.53 -6.30
CA THR A 242 4.99 2.91 -7.68
C THR A 242 6.02 4.03 -7.65
N GLN A 243 7.16 3.81 -8.29
CA GLN A 243 8.29 4.74 -8.27
C GLN A 243 9.17 4.54 -9.51
N MET A 244 10.07 5.48 -9.80
CA MET A 244 11.00 5.34 -10.93
C MET A 244 11.94 4.14 -10.71
N ARG A 245 12.42 3.53 -11.79
CA ARG A 245 13.27 2.33 -11.69
C ARG A 245 14.56 2.60 -10.90
N HIS A 246 15.19 3.73 -11.20
CA HIS A 246 16.38 4.30 -10.54
C HIS A 246 16.27 5.84 -10.59
N THR A 247 17.11 6.56 -9.85
CA THR A 247 17.00 8.03 -9.71
C THR A 247 17.08 8.81 -11.02
N GLY A 248 17.77 8.28 -12.03
CA GLY A 248 17.89 8.87 -13.37
C GLY A 248 16.94 8.33 -14.43
N SER A 249 15.98 7.47 -14.07
CA SER A 249 15.06 6.85 -15.03
C SER A 249 13.76 7.63 -15.16
N ASN A 250 13.19 7.71 -16.36
CA ASN A 250 11.81 8.17 -16.56
C ASN A 250 10.78 7.01 -16.51
N GLN A 251 11.24 5.77 -16.34
CA GLN A 251 10.36 4.60 -16.31
C GLN A 251 9.87 4.35 -14.88
N PHE A 252 8.56 4.44 -14.68
CA PHE A 252 7.90 4.05 -13.43
C PHE A 252 7.67 2.53 -13.41
N ILE A 253 7.95 1.92 -12.26
CA ILE A 253 7.73 0.50 -12.00
C ILE A 253 7.11 0.32 -10.62
N SER A 254 6.40 -0.80 -10.46
CA SER A 254 5.93 -1.23 -9.15
C SER A 254 7.06 -1.93 -8.40
N LYS A 255 7.25 -1.59 -7.12
CA LYS A 255 8.20 -2.23 -6.23
C LYS A 255 7.49 -2.67 -4.95
N LEU A 256 8.01 -3.72 -4.33
CA LEU A 256 7.58 -4.19 -3.03
C LEU A 256 8.71 -3.92 -2.03
N VAL A 257 8.43 -3.02 -1.09
CA VAL A 257 9.29 -2.71 0.07
C VAL A 257 8.98 -3.72 1.17
N ARG A 258 10.01 -4.16 1.91
CA ARG A 258 9.87 -5.04 3.06
C ARG A 258 10.78 -4.61 4.20
N VAL A 259 10.28 -4.70 5.43
CA VAL A 259 11.04 -4.51 6.68
C VAL A 259 10.66 -5.63 7.67
N CYS A 260 11.63 -6.11 8.45
CA CYS A 260 11.42 -7.11 9.51
C CYS A 260 10.80 -6.46 10.77
N HIS A 261 9.90 -7.18 11.45
CA HIS A 261 9.31 -6.68 12.71
C HIS A 261 10.33 -6.56 13.85
N ASP A 262 11.33 -7.44 13.90
CA ASP A 262 12.37 -7.45 14.94
C ASP A 262 13.46 -6.37 14.75
N ASP A 263 13.40 -5.61 13.66
CA ASP A 263 14.48 -4.71 13.27
C ASP A 263 14.26 -3.28 13.78
N GLU A 264 15.06 -2.91 14.77
CA GLU A 264 15.03 -1.59 15.41
C GLU A 264 15.78 -0.50 14.63
N ASN A 265 16.47 -0.88 13.53
CA ASN A 265 17.39 -0.01 12.81
C ASN A 265 17.07 0.14 11.31
N TYR A 266 16.07 -0.61 10.81
CA TYR A 266 15.71 -0.68 9.39
C TYR A 266 16.86 -1.16 8.47
N TYR A 267 17.79 -1.93 9.03
CA TYR A 267 18.78 -2.67 8.26
C TYR A 267 18.11 -3.62 7.25
N SER A 268 17.07 -4.32 7.69
CA SER A 268 16.27 -5.24 6.87
C SER A 268 15.43 -4.56 5.77
N TYR A 269 15.49 -3.22 5.62
CA TYR A 269 14.82 -2.51 4.54
C TYR A 269 15.29 -3.02 3.18
N THR A 270 14.39 -3.61 2.41
CA THR A 270 14.73 -4.10 1.08
C THR A 270 13.59 -3.90 0.11
N GLU A 271 13.94 -3.66 -1.15
CA GLU A 271 12.97 -3.50 -2.23
C GLU A 271 13.22 -4.52 -3.33
N ILE A 272 12.16 -5.03 -3.94
CA ILE A 272 12.23 -5.80 -5.18
C ILE A 272 11.21 -5.28 -6.19
N PRO A 273 11.50 -5.28 -7.50
CA PRO A 273 10.52 -4.96 -8.52
C PRO A 273 9.44 -6.05 -8.61
N MET A 274 8.22 -5.61 -8.89
CA MET A 274 7.06 -6.46 -9.13
C MET A 274 6.72 -6.38 -10.62
N ASP A 275 6.69 -7.54 -11.28
CA ASP A 275 6.31 -7.65 -12.68
C ASP A 275 4.93 -8.29 -12.80
N CYS A 276 4.05 -7.63 -13.57
CA CYS A 276 2.77 -8.18 -13.99
C CYS A 276 2.80 -8.19 -15.54
N ILE A 277 3.09 -9.35 -16.12
CA ILE A 277 3.38 -9.49 -17.56
C ILE A 277 2.43 -10.51 -18.17
N SER A 278 1.70 -10.11 -19.21
CA SER A 278 0.80 -11.00 -19.93
C SER A 278 1.51 -11.61 -21.13
N GLU A 279 1.90 -12.87 -21.01
CA GLU A 279 2.43 -13.67 -22.14
C GLU A 279 1.39 -13.83 -23.26
N ALA A 280 0.11 -13.98 -22.89
CA ALA A 280 -0.99 -14.10 -23.85
C ALA A 280 -1.15 -12.86 -24.76
N GLN A 281 -0.63 -11.70 -24.35
CA GLN A 281 -0.62 -10.46 -25.13
C GLN A 281 0.78 -10.09 -25.63
N GLY A 282 1.62 -11.09 -25.94
CA GLY A 282 2.95 -10.87 -26.50
C GLY A 282 3.94 -10.25 -25.51
N GLY A 283 3.81 -10.57 -24.21
CA GLY A 283 4.70 -10.06 -23.16
C GLY A 283 4.37 -8.63 -22.72
N ARG A 284 3.13 -8.17 -22.88
CA ARG A 284 2.70 -6.84 -22.42
C ARG A 284 2.90 -6.68 -20.92
N LYS A 285 3.51 -5.58 -20.50
CA LYS A 285 3.85 -5.29 -19.10
C LYS A 285 2.91 -4.24 -18.49
N TYR A 286 2.28 -4.61 -17.38
CA TYR A 286 1.46 -3.72 -16.55
C TYR A 286 2.30 -3.25 -15.36
N ASN A 287 2.93 -2.09 -15.50
CA ASN A 287 3.99 -1.62 -14.60
C ASN A 287 3.49 -0.79 -13.41
N LEU A 288 2.25 -0.30 -13.41
CA LEU A 288 1.72 0.60 -12.40
C LEU A 288 0.64 -0.07 -11.55
N VAL A 289 0.95 -0.43 -10.31
CA VAL A 289 -0.06 -0.95 -9.39
C VAL A 289 -1.05 0.13 -8.97
N GLN A 290 -2.34 -0.24 -8.95
CA GLN A 290 -3.46 0.66 -8.64
C GLN A 290 -4.12 0.32 -7.31
N ALA A 291 -4.24 -0.97 -7.00
CA ALA A 291 -4.80 -1.47 -5.76
C ALA A 291 -4.22 -2.85 -5.46
N ALA A 292 -4.23 -3.24 -4.20
CA ALA A 292 -3.87 -4.59 -3.80
C ALA A 292 -4.60 -5.02 -2.53
N TYR A 293 -4.68 -6.33 -2.32
CA TYR A 293 -5.30 -6.93 -1.16
C TYR A 293 -4.60 -8.24 -0.83
N VAL A 294 -4.41 -8.53 0.46
CA VAL A 294 -3.90 -9.82 0.91
C VAL A 294 -5.05 -10.65 1.47
N GLY A 295 -5.21 -11.85 0.92
CA GLY A 295 -6.21 -12.82 1.33
C GLY A 295 -5.63 -14.22 1.45
N LYS A 296 -6.47 -15.17 1.87
CA LYS A 296 -6.13 -16.59 1.87
C LYS A 296 -6.34 -17.17 0.48
N ALA A 297 -5.53 -18.17 0.13
CA ALA A 297 -5.61 -18.81 -1.17
C ALA A 297 -6.94 -19.56 -1.41
N GLY A 298 -7.51 -20.20 -0.38
CA GLY A 298 -8.61 -21.15 -0.59
C GLY A 298 -8.11 -22.46 -1.24
N SER A 299 -8.98 -23.45 -1.46
CA SER A 299 -8.55 -24.77 -1.95
C SER A 299 -8.02 -24.76 -3.38
N ASP A 300 -8.76 -24.12 -4.27
CA ASP A 300 -8.59 -24.28 -5.71
C ASP A 300 -7.35 -23.54 -6.20
N LEU A 301 -7.26 -22.25 -5.85
CA LEU A 301 -6.10 -21.42 -6.14
C LEU A 301 -4.84 -21.94 -5.44
N ALA A 302 -4.96 -22.55 -4.25
CA ALA A 302 -3.81 -23.16 -3.58
C ALA A 302 -3.24 -24.35 -4.36
N SER A 303 -4.11 -25.18 -4.96
CA SER A 303 -3.68 -26.29 -5.82
C SER A 303 -2.91 -25.79 -7.04
N ASP A 304 -3.42 -24.77 -7.74
CA ASP A 304 -2.79 -24.20 -8.94
C ASP A 304 -1.44 -23.53 -8.65
N LEU A 305 -1.29 -22.91 -7.48
CA LEU A 305 -0.08 -22.22 -7.06
C LEU A 305 0.91 -23.12 -6.31
N GLY A 306 0.54 -24.37 -6.01
CA GLY A 306 1.37 -25.30 -5.23
C GLY A 306 1.64 -24.81 -3.80
N ILE A 307 0.64 -24.22 -3.17
CA ILE A 307 0.68 -23.68 -1.80
C ILE A 307 -0.43 -24.30 -0.94
N THR A 308 -0.51 -23.93 0.35
CA THR A 308 -1.62 -24.39 1.20
C THR A 308 -2.81 -23.42 1.12
N ALA A 309 -4.03 -23.90 1.37
CA ALA A 309 -5.23 -23.06 1.40
C ALA A 309 -5.16 -21.93 2.45
N GLN A 310 -4.31 -22.08 3.46
CA GLN A 310 -4.11 -21.11 4.54
C GLN A 310 -2.92 -20.16 4.28
N ASP A 311 -2.15 -20.39 3.22
CA ASP A 311 -1.05 -19.51 2.83
C ASP A 311 -1.62 -18.17 2.34
N ASP A 312 -0.93 -17.09 2.72
CA ASP A 312 -1.28 -15.75 2.28
C ASP A 312 -0.91 -15.54 0.79
N VAL A 313 -1.80 -14.86 0.08
CA VAL A 313 -1.67 -14.49 -1.32
C VAL A 313 -1.95 -12.99 -1.49
N LEU A 314 -1.08 -12.31 -2.23
CA LEU A 314 -1.24 -10.91 -2.61
C LEU A 314 -1.92 -10.83 -3.98
N PHE A 315 -3.10 -10.24 -4.01
CA PHE A 315 -3.80 -9.86 -5.22
C PHE A 315 -3.48 -8.41 -5.53
N GLY A 316 -3.06 -8.12 -6.77
CA GLY A 316 -2.73 -6.76 -7.19
C GLY A 316 -3.33 -6.44 -8.55
N VAL A 317 -3.97 -5.28 -8.67
CA VAL A 317 -4.47 -4.76 -9.95
C VAL A 317 -3.46 -3.76 -10.49
N PHE A 318 -2.94 -4.03 -11.67
CA PHE A 318 -1.93 -3.24 -12.37
C PHE A 318 -2.51 -2.63 -13.62
N SER A 319 -2.01 -1.45 -14.00
CA SER A 319 -2.30 -0.78 -15.26
C SER A 319 -1.02 -0.60 -16.06
N GLU A 320 -1.16 -0.61 -17.39
CA GLU A 320 -0.08 -0.20 -18.30
C GLU A 320 0.09 1.32 -18.23
N GLY A 321 1.33 1.79 -18.11
CA GLY A 321 1.63 3.22 -18.12
C GLY A 321 1.30 3.89 -19.44
N ASP A 322 0.75 5.10 -19.37
CA ASP A 322 0.47 5.94 -20.54
C ASP A 322 1.79 6.25 -21.28
N PRO A 323 1.86 5.99 -22.60
CA PRO A 323 3.07 6.24 -23.38
C PRO A 323 3.55 7.69 -23.36
N ALA A 324 2.64 8.66 -23.17
CA ALA A 324 2.96 10.09 -23.13
C ALA A 324 3.31 10.57 -21.72
N ILE A 325 2.72 9.97 -20.68
CA ILE A 325 2.93 10.37 -19.28
C ILE A 325 3.22 9.11 -18.45
N ALA A 326 4.52 8.84 -18.23
CA ALA A 326 4.98 7.56 -17.67
C ALA A 326 4.37 7.17 -16.31
N ASN A 327 3.96 8.13 -15.48
CA ASN A 327 3.33 7.90 -14.16
C ASN A 327 1.79 7.99 -14.18
N LYS A 328 1.17 7.91 -15.36
CA LYS A 328 -0.29 7.94 -15.52
C LYS A 328 -0.77 6.56 -15.95
N PRO A 329 -1.74 5.94 -15.27
CA PRO A 329 -2.31 4.66 -15.70
C PRO A 329 -3.17 4.83 -16.96
N SER A 330 -3.12 3.84 -17.84
CA SER A 330 -4.01 3.69 -18.99
C SER A 330 -5.29 2.93 -18.63
N ASP A 331 -6.20 2.78 -19.59
CA ASP A 331 -7.44 2.00 -19.42
C ASP A 331 -7.21 0.47 -19.49
N LEU A 332 -5.99 0.03 -19.79
CA LEU A 332 -5.61 -1.37 -19.84
C LEU A 332 -5.10 -1.82 -18.47
N SER A 333 -5.85 -2.75 -17.85
CA SER A 333 -5.54 -3.29 -16.54
C SER A 333 -5.44 -4.81 -16.54
N ALA A 334 -4.78 -5.31 -15.50
CA ALA A 334 -4.50 -6.72 -15.27
C ALA A 334 -4.56 -7.01 -13.77
N LEU A 335 -5.16 -8.14 -13.39
CA LEU A 335 -5.08 -8.71 -12.05
C LEU A 335 -3.94 -9.73 -12.03
N CYS A 336 -2.98 -9.53 -11.12
CA CYS A 336 -1.88 -10.45 -10.87
C CYS A 336 -1.95 -10.98 -9.44
N VAL A 337 -1.58 -12.25 -9.28
CA VAL A 337 -1.69 -13.00 -8.02
C VAL A 337 -0.32 -13.51 -7.60
N TYR A 338 0.12 -13.15 -6.39
CA TYR A 338 1.46 -13.42 -5.88
C TYR A 338 1.42 -14.20 -4.56
N PRO A 339 1.79 -15.50 -4.53
CA PRO A 339 1.99 -16.21 -3.28
C PRO A 339 3.06 -15.55 -2.41
N LEU A 340 2.77 -15.24 -1.16
CA LEU A 340 3.77 -14.59 -0.29
C LEU A 340 4.99 -15.48 -0.03
N LYS A 341 4.81 -16.80 -0.09
CA LYS A 341 5.92 -17.77 -0.04
C LYS A 341 6.89 -17.62 -1.22
N ALA A 342 6.41 -17.25 -2.40
CA ALA A 342 7.26 -16.96 -3.57
C ALA A 342 7.93 -15.59 -3.44
N ILE A 343 7.20 -14.58 -2.95
CA ILE A 343 7.74 -13.26 -2.62
C ILE A 343 8.93 -13.38 -1.66
N ARG A 344 8.77 -14.07 -0.54
CA ARG A 344 9.84 -14.28 0.45
C ARG A 344 11.07 -14.97 -0.16
N ARG A 345 10.85 -16.02 -0.97
CA ARG A 345 11.93 -16.70 -1.71
C ARG A 345 12.68 -15.74 -2.63
N LYS A 346 11.98 -14.82 -3.29
CA LYS A 346 12.62 -13.83 -4.18
C LYS A 346 13.47 -12.80 -3.43
N PHE A 347 12.95 -12.25 -2.33
CA PHE A 347 13.77 -11.39 -1.46
C PHE A 347 15.04 -12.12 -1.01
N MET A 348 14.91 -13.37 -0.55
CA MET A 348 16.05 -14.19 -0.14
C MET A 348 17.04 -14.43 -1.28
N GLN A 349 16.56 -14.68 -2.49
CA GLN A 349 17.41 -14.86 -3.67
C GLN A 349 18.22 -13.60 -3.99
N ASN A 350 17.57 -12.43 -4.02
CA ASN A 350 18.23 -11.17 -4.33
C ASN A 350 19.26 -10.79 -3.24
N ILE A 351 18.92 -11.02 -1.96
CA ILE A 351 19.86 -10.80 -0.85
C ILE A 351 21.06 -11.75 -0.97
N LYS A 352 20.84 -13.05 -1.16
CA LYS A 352 21.94 -14.01 -1.37
C LYS A 352 22.83 -13.63 -2.56
N HIS A 353 22.24 -13.10 -3.64
CA HIS A 353 22.99 -12.63 -4.80
C HIS A 353 23.93 -11.47 -4.42
N CYS A 354 23.45 -10.46 -3.72
CA CYS A 354 24.29 -9.36 -3.25
C CYS A 354 25.38 -9.86 -2.28
N PHE A 355 25.03 -10.71 -1.32
CA PHE A 355 26.00 -11.26 -0.36
C PHE A 355 27.07 -12.16 -1.00
N SER A 356 26.87 -12.60 -2.26
CA SER A 356 27.91 -13.25 -3.07
C SER A 356 28.94 -12.29 -3.69
N GLY A 357 28.81 -10.98 -3.43
CA GLY A 357 29.67 -9.93 -3.96
C GLY A 357 29.31 -9.50 -5.40
N LYS A 358 28.12 -9.86 -5.89
CA LYS A 358 27.69 -9.62 -7.27
C LYS A 358 26.66 -8.49 -7.34
N GLY A 359 26.83 -7.63 -8.34
CA GLY A 359 25.91 -6.52 -8.61
C GLY A 359 26.10 -5.32 -7.69
N GLN A 360 25.10 -4.44 -7.69
CA GLN A 360 25.06 -3.22 -6.92
C GLN A 360 24.04 -3.35 -5.78
N ARG A 361 24.25 -2.63 -4.69
CA ARG A 361 23.31 -2.61 -3.55
C ARG A 361 21.96 -1.98 -3.92
N GLY A 362 21.94 -1.06 -4.89
CA GLY A 362 20.74 -0.34 -5.29
C GLY A 362 20.34 0.74 -4.28
N LEU A 363 19.07 1.17 -4.33
CA LEU A 363 18.50 2.24 -3.48
C LEU A 363 19.31 3.54 -3.54
N ASP A 364 19.71 3.93 -4.74
CA ASP A 364 20.48 5.13 -5.06
C ASP A 364 19.80 6.44 -4.61
N PHE A 365 18.47 6.42 -4.45
CA PHE A 365 17.70 7.52 -3.88
C PHE A 365 17.85 7.69 -2.36
N ILE A 366 18.31 6.67 -1.63
CA ILE A 366 18.59 6.74 -0.18
C ILE A 366 20.03 7.19 0.06
N SER A 367 20.97 6.55 -0.62
CA SER A 367 22.40 6.84 -0.55
C SER A 367 23.08 6.37 -1.83
N PRO A 368 24.26 6.91 -2.21
CA PRO A 368 24.99 6.42 -3.36
C PRO A 368 25.10 4.89 -3.36
N SER A 369 24.68 4.25 -4.46
CA SER A 369 24.70 2.80 -4.56
C SER A 369 26.15 2.32 -4.58
N LEU A 370 26.46 1.41 -3.65
CA LEU A 370 27.77 0.79 -3.52
C LEU A 370 27.74 -0.63 -4.07
N GLN A 371 28.91 -1.13 -4.45
CA GLN A 371 29.06 -2.51 -4.89
C GLN A 371 28.74 -3.47 -3.75
N CYS A 372 28.04 -4.56 -4.08
CA CYS A 372 27.75 -5.62 -3.13
C CYS A 372 29.04 -6.27 -2.62
N VAL A 373 29.13 -6.49 -1.30
CA VAL A 373 30.34 -7.01 -0.65
C VAL A 373 30.18 -8.52 -0.40
N PRO A 374 31.15 -9.36 -0.83
CA PRO A 374 31.09 -10.79 -0.57
C PRO A 374 31.24 -11.06 0.93
N THR A 375 30.31 -11.81 1.52
CA THR A 375 30.35 -12.18 2.94
C THR A 375 30.52 -13.69 3.06
N VAL A 376 31.61 -14.14 3.70
CA VAL A 376 31.94 -15.57 3.88
C VAL A 376 31.45 -16.06 5.24
N SER A 377 30.34 -16.81 5.30
CA SER A 377 30.16 -18.00 6.20
C SER A 377 28.70 -18.45 6.41
N ILE A 378 28.42 -19.68 5.93
CA ILE A 378 27.89 -20.87 6.65
C ILE A 378 26.58 -20.80 7.46
N TYR A 379 26.04 -19.64 7.86
CA TYR A 379 24.72 -19.55 8.50
C TYR A 379 23.92 -18.35 8.00
N ILE A 380 23.42 -18.43 6.76
CA ILE A 380 22.27 -17.61 6.34
C ILE A 380 21.01 -18.22 6.98
N THR A 381 20.93 -18.19 8.30
CA THR A 381 19.67 -18.35 9.03
C THR A 381 18.91 -17.02 8.97
N TYR A 382 17.59 -17.07 9.22
CA TYR A 382 16.71 -15.89 9.32
C TYR A 382 17.31 -14.75 10.17
N THR A 383 18.22 -15.06 11.09
CA THR A 383 18.91 -14.15 12.00
C THR A 383 19.95 -13.24 11.34
N TYR A 384 20.59 -13.61 10.22
CA TYR A 384 21.62 -12.75 9.57
C TYR A 384 21.01 -11.71 8.60
N LEU A 385 19.76 -11.90 8.19
CA LEU A 385 18.96 -10.88 7.50
C LEU A 385 18.59 -9.69 8.40
N ARG A 386 18.93 -9.76 9.70
CA ARG A 386 18.79 -8.68 10.68
C ARG A 386 19.86 -7.58 10.55
N PHE A 387 20.96 -7.83 9.82
CA PHE A 387 22.10 -6.91 9.68
C PHE A 387 22.45 -6.54 8.24
N ALA A 388 21.65 -6.97 7.26
CA ALA A 388 21.82 -6.47 5.88
C ALA A 388 21.65 -4.95 5.90
N HIS A 389 22.43 -4.19 5.13
CA HIS A 389 22.12 -2.77 4.91
C HIS A 389 20.99 -2.67 3.88
N PRO A 390 20.32 -1.50 3.75
CA PRO A 390 19.25 -1.34 2.78
C PRO A 390 19.65 -1.83 1.39
N TYR A 391 18.84 -2.71 0.78
CA TYR A 391 19.16 -3.37 -0.48
C TYR A 391 18.00 -3.36 -1.47
N GLY A 392 18.24 -2.89 -2.70
CA GLY A 392 17.27 -2.87 -3.80
C GLY A 392 17.60 -3.97 -4.81
N GLY A 393 16.92 -5.11 -4.69
CA GLY A 393 17.09 -6.23 -5.61
C GLY A 393 16.61 -5.89 -7.03
N GLU A 394 17.32 -6.36 -8.05
CA GLU A 394 16.99 -6.06 -9.45
C GLU A 394 16.09 -7.11 -10.13
N ALA A 395 16.08 -8.35 -9.64
CA ALA A 395 15.31 -9.42 -10.27
C ALA A 395 13.86 -9.41 -9.76
N ALA A 396 12.91 -9.44 -10.69
CA ALA A 396 11.48 -9.36 -10.44
C ALA A 396 10.81 -10.72 -10.19
N LEU A 397 9.54 -10.68 -9.74
CA LEU A 397 8.63 -11.81 -9.60
C LEU A 397 7.73 -11.93 -10.85
N PRO A 398 7.89 -12.97 -11.70
CA PRO A 398 6.97 -13.22 -12.82
C PRO A 398 5.82 -14.15 -12.39
N LEU A 399 4.56 -13.80 -12.69
CA LEU A 399 3.36 -14.60 -12.36
C LEU A 399 2.26 -14.45 -13.42
N PRO A 400 1.31 -15.41 -13.51
CA PRO A 400 0.24 -15.41 -14.49
C PRO A 400 -0.74 -14.27 -14.26
N VAL A 401 -1.26 -13.73 -15.36
CA VAL A 401 -2.16 -12.57 -15.38
C VAL A 401 -3.59 -13.01 -15.68
N LEU A 402 -4.55 -12.56 -14.86
CA LEU A 402 -5.96 -12.54 -15.21
C LEU A 402 -6.30 -11.14 -15.74
N ILE A 403 -6.82 -11.04 -16.97
CA ILE A 403 -7.05 -9.76 -17.63
C ILE A 403 -8.52 -9.39 -17.52
N GLY A 404 -8.83 -8.24 -16.90
CA GLY A 404 -10.16 -7.64 -16.90
C GLY A 404 -10.13 -6.26 -17.54
N ARG A 405 -11.14 -5.93 -18.36
CA ARG A 405 -11.31 -4.54 -18.82
C ARG A 405 -11.83 -3.71 -17.64
N ARG A 406 -11.57 -2.40 -17.63
CA ARG A 406 -11.93 -1.45 -16.55
C ARG A 406 -13.40 -1.49 -16.08
N ARG A 407 -14.32 -2.10 -16.84
CA ARG A 407 -15.73 -2.30 -16.46
C ARG A 407 -16.01 -3.60 -15.70
N ASP A 408 -15.12 -4.57 -15.72
CA ASP A 408 -15.39 -5.94 -15.26
C ASP A 408 -14.73 -6.27 -13.89
N LEU A 409 -13.80 -5.43 -13.41
CA LEU A 409 -13.01 -5.70 -12.19
C LEU A 409 -13.65 -5.17 -10.89
N ALA A 410 -14.84 -4.57 -10.95
CA ALA A 410 -15.58 -4.12 -9.77
C ALA A 410 -16.36 -5.25 -9.06
N MET A 411 -16.28 -6.49 -9.57
CA MET A 411 -17.09 -7.64 -9.12
C MET A 411 -16.22 -8.86 -8.77
N LEU A 412 -15.14 -8.67 -8.01
CA LEU A 412 -14.47 -9.81 -7.36
C LEU A 412 -14.92 -9.86 -5.91
N ASP A 413 -16.09 -10.47 -5.72
CA ASP A 413 -16.61 -10.89 -4.43
C ASP A 413 -15.76 -12.08 -3.93
N PRO A 414 -15.26 -12.05 -2.69
CA PRO A 414 -14.74 -13.24 -2.05
C PRO A 414 -15.91 -13.95 -1.34
N ASP A 415 -16.41 -15.04 -1.93
CA ASP A 415 -17.14 -16.06 -1.16
C ASP A 415 -16.20 -16.72 -0.13
#